data_AF-A0A3C1CGH7-F1
#
_entry.id   AF-A0A3C1CGH7-F1
#
_cell.length_a   1.000
_cell.length_b   1.000
_cell.length_c   1.000
_cell.angle_alpha   90.00
_cell.angle_beta   90.00
_cell.angle_gamma   90.00
#
_symmetry.space_group_name_H-M   'P 1'
#
loop_
_entity.id
_entity.type
_entity.pdbx_description
1 polymer ?
#
loop_
_entity_poly.entity_id
_entity_poly.type
_entity_poly.pdbx_seq_one_letter_code
_entity_poly.pdbx_strand_id
1 'polypeptide(L)'
;GHNFPEVLAFRDRRVGELGEELLVASVQRSIDEGRVADPGPGVSRNRLQSVTLLDAIAEHGFDACIGGARRDEDKARAKERVLSFRDEFGQWDPRNQRPELWHLYHGTVRPGEHLRAFPLSDWTELDV
;
A
#
# COMPACT_ATOMS: atom_id res chain seq x y z
N GLY A 1 -9.58 4.00 -15.59
CA GLY A 1 -9.75 3.60 -14.17
C GLY A 1 -11.06 4.15 -13.65
N HIS A 2 -11.53 3.72 -12.48
CA HIS A 2 -12.76 4.26 -11.84
C HIS A 2 -12.47 5.47 -10.95
N ASN A 3 -11.28 6.09 -11.06
CA ASN A 3 -10.91 7.27 -10.29
C ASN A 3 -11.55 8.52 -10.90
N PHE A 4 -11.92 9.47 -10.04
CA PHE A 4 -12.40 10.78 -10.47
C PHE A 4 -11.33 11.52 -11.30
N PRO A 5 -11.69 12.16 -12.42
CA PRO A 5 -10.76 12.95 -13.23
C PRO A 5 -9.99 14.01 -12.41
N GLU A 6 -10.65 14.61 -11.42
CA GLU A 6 -10.09 15.62 -10.53
C GLU A 6 -8.93 15.07 -9.70
N VAL A 7 -9.02 13.82 -9.25
CA VAL A 7 -7.96 13.13 -8.48
C VAL A 7 -6.74 12.91 -9.38
N LEU A 8 -6.95 12.51 -10.63
CA LEU A 8 -5.85 12.30 -11.59
C LEU A 8 -5.18 13.62 -11.94
N ALA A 9 -5.96 14.68 -12.20
CA ALA A 9 -5.44 16.00 -12.49
C ALA A 9 -4.65 16.60 -11.30
N PHE A 10 -5.12 16.41 -10.07
CA PHE A 10 -4.38 16.80 -8.87
C PHE A 10 -3.07 16.04 -8.73
N ARG A 11 -3.10 14.71 -8.89
CA ARG A 11 -1.92 13.83 -8.82
C ARG A 11 -0.85 14.29 -9.82
N ASP A 12 -1.21 14.45 -11.09
CA ASP A 12 -0.24 14.76 -12.16
C ASP A 12 0.39 16.14 -11.96
N ARG A 13 -0.41 17.13 -11.54
CA ARG A 13 0.10 18.45 -11.19
C ARG A 13 1.06 18.37 -9.99
N ARG A 14 0.67 17.66 -8.93
CA ARG A 14 1.47 17.61 -7.69
C ARG A 14 2.81 16.90 -7.89
N VAL A 15 2.83 15.83 -8.69
CA VAL A 15 4.07 15.15 -9.07
C VAL A 15 5.00 16.10 -9.84
N GLY A 16 4.46 16.87 -10.79
CA GLY A 16 5.23 17.88 -11.53
C GLY A 16 5.79 18.99 -10.64
N GLU A 17 5.05 19.43 -9.62
CA GLU A 17 5.52 20.41 -8.63
C GLU A 17 6.64 19.87 -7.72
N LEU A 18 6.57 18.59 -7.36
CA LEU A 18 7.55 17.94 -6.50
C LEU A 18 8.83 17.53 -7.26
N GLY A 19 8.75 17.35 -8.58
CA GLY A 19 9.86 16.89 -9.40
C GLY A 19 10.20 15.41 -9.18
N GLU A 20 9.25 14.63 -8.70
CA GLU A 20 9.42 13.21 -8.34
C GLU A 20 8.99 12.28 -9.47
N GLU A 21 9.47 11.04 -9.43
CA GLU A 21 9.01 9.99 -10.33
C GLU A 21 7.72 9.34 -9.80
N LEU A 22 6.69 9.27 -10.65
CA LEU A 22 5.45 8.55 -10.35
C LEU A 22 5.38 7.24 -11.15
N LEU A 23 5.52 6.12 -10.46
CA LEU A 23 5.28 4.78 -11.01
C LEU A 23 3.77 4.46 -10.94
N VAL A 24 3.17 4.12 -12.09
CA VAL A 24 1.73 3.85 -12.20
C VAL A 24 1.46 2.37 -12.46
N ALA A 25 1.00 1.66 -11.43
CA ALA A 25 0.45 0.30 -11.57
C ALA A 25 -1.06 0.37 -11.83
N SER A 26 -1.56 -0.39 -12.82
CA SER A 26 -2.94 -0.30 -13.29
C SER A 26 -3.71 -1.61 -13.09
N VAL A 27 -4.84 -1.54 -12.38
CA VAL A 27 -5.79 -2.67 -12.27
C VAL A 27 -6.28 -3.11 -13.64
N GLN A 28 -6.47 -2.18 -14.59
CA GLN A 28 -6.89 -2.55 -15.93
C GLN A 28 -5.83 -3.41 -16.63
N ARG A 29 -4.55 -3.06 -16.48
CA ARG A 29 -3.45 -3.88 -17.00
C ARG A 29 -3.46 -5.29 -16.40
N SER A 30 -3.67 -5.41 -15.09
CA SER A 30 -3.81 -6.73 -14.44
C SER A 30 -4.99 -7.54 -14.97
N ILE A 31 -6.08 -6.90 -15.38
CA ILE A 31 -7.23 -7.57 -16.04
C ILE A 31 -6.84 -8.03 -17.45
N ASP A 32 -6.26 -7.12 -18.24
CA ASP A 32 -5.90 -7.37 -19.64
C ASP A 32 -4.84 -8.49 -19.77
N GLU A 33 -3.92 -8.57 -18.81
CA GLU A 33 -2.90 -9.62 -18.70
C GLU A 33 -3.44 -10.94 -18.08
N GLY A 34 -4.71 -10.97 -17.67
CA GLY A 34 -5.35 -12.16 -17.09
C GLY A 34 -4.89 -12.50 -15.66
N ARG A 35 -4.20 -11.57 -14.96
CA ARG A 35 -3.80 -11.73 -13.55
C ARG A 35 -5.00 -11.75 -12.62
N VAL A 36 -6.04 -10.98 -12.95
CA VAL A 36 -7.31 -10.92 -12.23
C VAL A 36 -8.49 -10.92 -13.20
N ALA A 37 -9.62 -11.46 -12.78
CA ALA A 37 -10.84 -11.45 -13.60
C ALA A 37 -11.51 -10.07 -13.56
N ASP A 38 -12.04 -9.61 -14.71
CA ASP A 38 -12.92 -8.45 -14.75
C ASP A 38 -14.19 -8.76 -13.95
N PRO A 39 -14.51 -7.97 -12.90
CA PRO A 39 -15.67 -8.23 -12.06
C PRO A 39 -16.98 -7.83 -12.75
N GLY A 40 -16.91 -7.21 -13.93
CA GLY A 40 -18.06 -6.77 -14.70
C GLY A 40 -18.50 -5.34 -14.37
N PRO A 41 -19.51 -4.83 -15.11
CA PRO A 41 -19.95 -3.45 -15.01
C PRO A 41 -20.58 -3.14 -13.65
N GLY A 42 -20.22 -2.00 -13.06
CA GLY A 42 -20.78 -1.51 -11.79
C GLY A 42 -20.24 -2.22 -10.53
N VAL A 43 -19.40 -3.24 -10.67
CA VAL A 43 -18.82 -3.95 -9.53
C VAL A 43 -17.53 -3.28 -9.07
N SER A 44 -17.34 -3.18 -7.76
CA SER A 44 -16.14 -2.58 -7.16
C SER A 44 -14.88 -3.37 -7.52
N ARG A 45 -13.85 -2.64 -7.96
CA ARG A 45 -12.52 -3.17 -8.27
C ARG A 45 -11.56 -3.13 -7.09
N ASN A 46 -12.00 -2.71 -5.89
CA ASN A 46 -11.11 -2.53 -4.73
C ASN A 46 -10.35 -3.80 -4.36
N ARG A 47 -11.00 -4.97 -4.43
CA ARG A 47 -10.34 -6.26 -4.12
C ARG A 47 -9.21 -6.60 -5.10
N LEU A 48 -9.24 -6.06 -6.32
CA LEU A 48 -8.24 -6.32 -7.34
C LEU A 48 -6.95 -5.52 -7.12
N GLN A 49 -7.04 -4.40 -6.41
CA GLN A 49 -5.90 -3.52 -6.13
C GLN A 49 -4.78 -4.25 -5.39
N SER A 50 -5.11 -5.24 -4.55
CA SER A 50 -4.12 -6.03 -3.83
C SER A 50 -3.17 -6.78 -4.77
N VAL A 51 -3.70 -7.39 -5.83
CA VAL A 51 -2.86 -8.12 -6.81
C VAL A 51 -1.98 -7.15 -7.58
N THR A 52 -2.56 -6.05 -8.08
CA THR A 52 -1.81 -5.01 -8.78
C THR A 52 -0.69 -4.40 -7.91
N LEU A 53 -0.95 -4.19 -6.62
CA LEU A 53 0.05 -3.68 -5.68
C LEU A 53 1.19 -4.67 -5.47
N LEU A 54 0.88 -5.95 -5.25
CA LEU A 54 1.88 -7.00 -5.06
C LEU A 54 2.74 -7.19 -6.31
N ASP A 55 2.13 -7.16 -7.50
CA ASP A 55 2.84 -7.25 -8.78
C ASP A 55 3.81 -6.07 -8.95
N ALA A 56 3.39 -4.84 -8.65
CA ALA A 56 4.24 -3.67 -8.74
C ALA A 56 5.42 -3.72 -7.76
N ILE A 57 5.20 -4.20 -6.54
CA ILE A 57 6.26 -4.37 -5.55
C ILE A 57 7.29 -5.38 -6.02
N ALA A 58 6.83 -6.51 -6.56
CA ALA A 58 7.71 -7.54 -7.10
C ALA A 58 8.48 -7.06 -8.33
N GLU A 59 7.82 -6.35 -9.26
CA GLU A 59 8.42 -5.79 -10.48
C GLU A 59 9.56 -4.82 -10.18
N HIS A 60 9.37 -3.96 -9.17
CA HIS A 60 10.35 -2.94 -8.79
C HIS A 60 11.31 -3.37 -7.66
N GLY A 61 11.08 -4.53 -7.05
CA GLY A 61 11.90 -5.04 -5.95
C GLY A 61 11.84 -4.20 -4.68
N PHE A 62 10.68 -3.60 -4.37
CA PHE A 62 10.54 -2.79 -3.16
C PHE A 62 10.51 -3.65 -1.90
N ASP A 63 11.41 -3.37 -0.96
CA ASP A 63 11.53 -4.03 0.34
C ASP A 63 10.79 -3.28 1.47
N ALA A 64 10.47 -2.00 1.25
CA ALA A 64 9.66 -1.18 2.14
C ALA A 64 8.65 -0.34 1.35
N CYS A 65 7.40 -0.31 1.81
CA CYS A 65 6.38 0.58 1.26
C CYS A 65 5.73 1.42 2.35
N ILE A 66 5.70 2.73 2.15
CA ILE A 66 5.09 3.67 3.09
C ILE A 66 3.59 3.80 2.75
N GLY A 67 2.72 3.58 3.73
CA GLY A 67 1.28 3.72 3.61
C GLY A 67 0.75 4.85 4.48
N GLY A 68 -0.30 5.53 4.01
CA GLY A 68 -0.97 6.63 4.72
C GLY A 68 -2.10 6.18 5.66
N ALA A 69 -2.19 4.90 5.99
CA ALA A 69 -3.22 4.37 6.89
C ALA A 69 -3.03 4.92 8.31
N ARG A 70 -4.15 5.22 8.98
CA ARG A 70 -4.18 5.72 10.37
C ARG A 70 -5.05 4.82 11.25
N ARG A 71 -4.77 4.77 12.55
CA ARG A 71 -5.48 3.90 13.51
C ARG A 71 -6.92 4.35 13.79
N ASP A 72 -7.20 5.64 13.66
CA ASP A 72 -8.52 6.23 13.91
C ASP A 72 -9.51 5.97 12.77
N GLU A 73 -9.03 5.66 11.55
CA GLU A 73 -9.85 5.43 10.36
C GLU A 73 -10.75 4.19 10.47
N ASP A 74 -10.31 3.14 11.16
CA ASP A 74 -11.04 1.88 11.29
C ASP A 74 -10.72 1.19 12.62
N LYS A 75 -11.76 0.72 13.33
CA LYS A 75 -11.63 -0.01 14.60
C LYS A 75 -10.73 -1.24 14.50
N ALA A 76 -10.68 -1.91 13.35
CA ALA A 76 -9.79 -3.04 13.12
C ALA A 76 -8.31 -2.66 13.15
N ARG A 77 -7.98 -1.39 12.86
CA ARG A 77 -6.62 -0.86 12.82
C ARG A 77 -6.07 -0.42 14.17
N ALA A 78 -6.89 -0.39 15.22
CA ALA A 78 -6.47 0.04 16.55
C ALA A 78 -5.31 -0.79 17.17
N LYS A 79 -5.03 -1.98 16.63
CA LYS A 79 -3.92 -2.86 17.04
C LYS A 79 -2.81 -2.95 15.99
N GLU A 80 -2.88 -2.16 14.93
CA GLU A 80 -1.86 -2.16 13.88
C GLU A 80 -0.54 -1.57 14.38
N ARG A 81 0.54 -2.20 13.92
CA ARG A 81 1.92 -1.78 14.17
C ARG A 81 2.32 -0.73 13.14
N VAL A 82 3.31 0.10 13.49
CA VAL A 82 3.90 1.05 12.53
C VAL A 82 4.58 0.28 11.39
N LEU A 83 5.28 -0.81 11.71
CA LEU A 83 5.88 -1.73 10.75
C LEU A 83 5.08 -3.04 10.69
N SER A 84 4.51 -3.32 9.51
CA SER A 84 3.79 -4.55 9.19
C SER A 84 4.61 -5.40 8.22
N PHE A 85 5.19 -6.49 8.71
CA PHE A 85 6.03 -7.39 7.92
C PHE A 85 5.20 -8.30 7.02
N ARG A 86 5.71 -8.55 5.82
CA ARG A 86 5.14 -9.41 4.79
C ARG A 86 6.17 -10.42 4.28
N ASP A 87 5.72 -11.64 4.02
CA ASP A 87 6.56 -12.65 3.38
C ASP A 87 6.74 -12.38 1.88
N GLU A 88 7.47 -13.27 1.20
CA GLU A 88 7.73 -13.20 -0.25
C GLU A 88 6.47 -13.21 -1.12
N PHE A 89 5.34 -13.69 -0.60
CA PHE A 89 4.05 -13.71 -1.28
C PHE A 89 3.13 -12.56 -0.85
N GLY A 90 3.60 -11.67 0.03
CA GLY A 90 2.81 -10.56 0.56
C GLY A 90 1.85 -10.92 1.69
N GLN A 91 1.95 -12.13 2.25
CA GLN A 91 1.11 -12.59 3.34
C GLN A 91 1.59 -12.01 4.68
N TRP A 92 0.66 -11.94 5.63
CA TRP A 92 0.93 -11.45 6.97
C TRP A 92 0.93 -12.61 7.97
N ASP A 93 2.01 -12.75 8.74
CA ASP A 93 2.11 -13.71 9.85
C ASP A 93 2.24 -12.96 11.18
N PRO A 94 1.36 -13.22 12.17
CA PRO A 94 1.46 -12.61 13.51
C PRO A 94 2.78 -12.90 14.22
N ARG A 95 3.43 -14.05 13.96
CA ARG A 95 4.68 -14.47 14.60
C ARG A 95 5.89 -13.71 14.09
N ASN A 96 5.83 -13.21 12.86
CA ASN A 96 6.91 -12.44 12.25
C ASN A 96 6.88 -10.95 12.64
N GLN A 97 5.83 -10.53 13.38
CA GLN A 97 5.72 -9.14 13.82
C GLN A 97 6.59 -8.88 15.04
N ARG A 98 7.31 -7.75 15.00
CA ARG A 98 8.33 -7.42 15.99
C ARG A 98 7.77 -6.44 17.02
N PRO A 99 8.20 -6.51 18.29
CA PRO A 99 7.91 -5.48 19.27
C PRO A 99 8.44 -4.11 18.81
N GLU A 100 7.64 -3.07 19.03
CA GLU A 100 7.99 -1.67 18.77
C GLU A 100 8.07 -0.99 20.14
N LEU A 101 9.28 -0.90 20.69
CA LEU A 101 9.48 -0.32 22.02
C LEU A 101 9.92 1.14 21.87
N TRP A 102 9.19 2.06 22.51
CA TRP A 102 9.39 3.50 22.34
C TRP A 102 9.27 3.92 20.87
N HIS A 103 10.32 4.54 20.31
CA HIS A 103 10.45 4.90 18.91
C HIS A 103 11.59 4.11 18.24
N LEU A 104 11.90 2.92 18.77
CA LEU A 104 12.89 2.01 18.22
C LEU A 104 12.21 0.98 17.33
N TYR A 105 12.59 0.98 16.05
CA TYR A 105 12.01 0.11 15.03
C TYR A 105 13.08 -0.82 14.45
N HIS A 106 12.76 -2.11 14.35
CA HIS A 106 13.65 -3.10 13.73
C HIS A 106 13.15 -3.43 12.31
N GLY A 107 13.62 -2.68 11.31
CA GLY A 107 13.13 -2.74 9.92
C GLY A 107 13.78 -3.78 9.00
N THR A 108 14.73 -4.60 9.46
CA THR A 108 15.45 -5.54 8.59
C THR A 108 14.51 -6.60 7.99
N VAL A 109 14.50 -6.77 6.67
CA VAL A 109 13.75 -7.83 5.96
C VAL A 109 14.71 -8.78 5.25
N ARG A 110 14.27 -10.02 4.99
CA ARG A 110 15.06 -10.96 4.18
C ARG A 110 14.86 -10.68 2.68
N PRO A 111 15.75 -11.15 1.80
CA PRO A 111 15.51 -11.07 0.35
C PRO A 111 14.14 -11.65 -0.02
N GLY A 112 13.36 -10.90 -0.80
CA GLY A 112 11.99 -11.25 -1.20
C GLY A 112 10.90 -10.84 -0.21
N GLU A 113 11.21 -10.71 1.08
CA GLU A 113 10.29 -10.13 2.07
C GLU A 113 10.20 -8.61 1.89
N HIS A 114 9.09 -8.04 2.36
CA HIS A 114 8.92 -6.60 2.39
C HIS A 114 8.12 -6.18 3.61
N LEU A 115 8.14 -4.89 3.93
CA LEU A 115 7.34 -4.33 5.01
C LEU A 115 6.43 -3.20 4.52
N ARG A 116 5.33 -2.98 5.25
CA ARG A 116 4.53 -1.76 5.16
C ARG A 116 4.82 -0.88 6.37
N ALA A 117 5.18 0.37 6.13
CA ALA A 117 5.45 1.36 7.16
C ALA A 117 4.33 2.42 7.19
N PHE A 118 3.78 2.69 8.36
CA PHE A 118 2.63 3.59 8.54
C PHE A 118 3.00 4.75 9.47
N PRO A 119 3.74 5.76 8.98
CA PRO A 119 4.26 6.85 9.82
C PRO A 119 3.17 7.72 10.44
N LEU A 120 1.97 7.73 9.85
CA LEU A 120 0.81 8.50 10.33
C LEU A 120 -0.08 7.70 11.28
N SER A 121 0.36 6.51 11.73
CA SER A 121 -0.48 5.60 12.52
C SER A 121 -1.15 6.25 13.72
N ASP A 122 -0.46 7.19 14.38
CA ASP A 122 -0.95 7.88 15.58
C ASP A 122 -1.61 9.25 15.30
N TRP A 123 -1.74 9.65 14.03
CA TRP A 123 -2.41 10.89 13.63
C TRP A 123 -3.92 10.68 13.53
N THR A 124 -4.69 11.67 13.94
CA THR A 124 -6.15 11.73 13.76
C THR A 124 -6.53 12.53 12.52
N GLU A 125 -7.82 12.52 12.15
CA GLU A 125 -8.30 13.29 10.99
C GLU A 125 -8.07 14.80 11.16
N LEU A 126 -8.02 15.29 12.40
CA LEU A 126 -7.74 16.70 12.70
C LEU A 126 -6.25 17.06 12.62
N ASP A 127 -5.35 16.08 12.73
CA ASP A 127 -3.91 16.32 12.67
C ASP A 127 -3.42 16.46 11.21
N VAL A 128 -4.14 15.87 10.25
CA VAL A 128 -3.85 15.86 8.81
C VAL A 128 -4.23 17.18 8.14
#